data_AF-Q5Y1W9-F1
#
_entry.id   AF-Q5Y1W9-F1
#
_cell.length_a   1.000
_cell.length_b   1.000
_cell.length_c   1.000
_cell.angle_alpha   90.00
_cell.angle_beta   90.00
_cell.angle_gamma   90.00
#
_symmetry.space_group_name_H-M   'P 1'
#
loop_
_entity.id
_entity.type
_entity.pdbx_description
1 polymer ?
#
loop_
_entity_poly.entity_id
_entity_poly.type
_entity_poly.pdbx_seq_one_letter_code
_entity_poly.pdbx_strand_id
1 'polypeptide(L)'
;IEVTASHNPMDYNGMKLVREGARPISGDTGLRDVQRLAEAGDFPPVNEAARGSYRQISLRDAYIDHLLGYISVNNLTPLKLVFNAGNGAAGPVIDAIEVRLKALGAPVEFIKIHNTPDGTFPNGIPNPLLPECRDDTRKAVIEHGADMGIAFDGDFDRCFLFDEKGQFIEGYYIVGLLAEAFLEKHPGAKIIHDP
;
A
#
# COMPACT_ATOMS: atom_id res chain seq x y z
N ILE A 1 -7.83 10.34 9.12
CA ILE A 1 -8.35 9.04 9.61
C ILE A 1 -8.53 8.20 8.37
N GLU A 2 -7.88 7.04 8.32
CA GLU A 2 -8.13 6.03 7.30
C GLU A 2 -9.18 5.06 7.84
N VAL A 3 -10.20 4.70 7.05
CA VAL A 3 -11.21 3.70 7.43
C VAL A 3 -10.91 2.44 6.63
N THR A 4 -10.48 1.39 7.32
CA THR A 4 -9.91 0.18 6.69
C THR A 4 -10.05 -1.02 7.61
N ALA A 5 -10.36 -2.18 7.03
CA ALA A 5 -10.28 -3.48 7.68
C ALA A 5 -8.87 -4.12 7.55
N SER A 6 -7.97 -3.51 6.78
CA SER A 6 -6.67 -4.02 6.37
C SER A 6 -6.75 -5.41 5.74
N HIS A 7 -6.64 -6.47 6.53
CA HIS A 7 -6.70 -7.87 6.13
C HIS A 7 -7.54 -8.72 7.08
N ASN A 8 -8.41 -8.08 7.88
CA ASN A 8 -9.32 -8.75 8.80
C ASN A 8 -10.48 -9.44 8.06
N PRO A 9 -11.19 -10.38 8.72
CA PRO A 9 -12.37 -11.05 8.18
C PRO A 9 -13.48 -10.10 7.68
N MET A 10 -14.38 -10.64 6.85
CA MET A 10 -15.45 -9.89 6.14
C MET A 10 -16.36 -9.04 7.03
N ASP A 11 -16.57 -9.44 8.28
CA ASP A 11 -17.43 -8.79 9.26
C ASP A 11 -16.73 -7.72 10.10
N TYR A 12 -15.45 -7.41 9.80
CA TYR A 12 -14.64 -6.43 10.52
C TYR A 12 -14.48 -5.12 9.74
N ASN A 13 -14.25 -4.04 10.50
CA ASN A 13 -13.74 -2.77 9.99
C ASN A 13 -12.90 -2.09 11.09
N GLY A 14 -12.23 -0.99 10.77
CA GLY A 14 -11.35 -0.28 11.69
C GLY A 14 -11.00 1.12 11.22
N MET A 15 -10.22 1.81 12.04
CA MET A 15 -9.70 3.14 11.74
C MET A 15 -8.22 3.24 12.09
N LYS A 16 -7.43 3.87 11.21
CA LYS A 16 -6.04 4.30 11.50
C LYS A 16 -6.03 5.82 11.67
N LEU A 17 -5.55 6.29 12.84
CA LEU A 17 -5.60 7.69 13.23
C LEU A 17 -4.20 8.33 13.26
N VAL A 18 -4.12 9.54 12.71
CA VAL A 18 -2.89 10.35 12.70
C VAL A 18 -3.21 11.80 13.04
N ARG A 19 -2.22 12.52 13.57
CA ARG A 19 -2.26 13.97 13.83
C ARG A 19 -1.35 14.74 12.87
N GLU A 20 -0.97 15.97 13.22
CA GLU A 20 -0.12 16.83 12.38
C GLU A 20 1.14 16.10 11.88
N GLY A 21 1.47 16.29 10.59
CA GLY A 21 2.60 15.62 9.96
C GLY A 21 2.46 14.09 9.87
N ALA A 22 1.23 13.56 9.87
CA ALA A 22 0.92 12.12 9.84
C ALA A 22 1.50 11.32 11.02
N ARG A 23 1.80 11.97 12.16
CA ARG A 23 2.27 11.27 13.37
C ARG A 23 1.18 10.33 13.88
N PRO A 24 1.50 9.08 14.25
CA PRO A 24 0.51 8.14 14.77
C PRO A 24 -0.18 8.65 16.04
N ILE A 25 -1.48 8.35 16.17
CA ILE A 25 -2.21 8.43 17.43
C ILE A 25 -2.39 6.99 17.93
N SER A 26 -1.54 6.58 18.87
CA SER A 26 -1.49 5.24 19.46
C SER A 26 -2.09 5.25 20.88
N GLY A 27 -2.07 4.10 21.56
CA GLY A 27 -2.70 3.93 22.88
C GLY A 27 -2.25 4.96 23.92
N ASP A 28 -0.96 5.26 23.98
CA ASP A 28 -0.33 6.20 24.91
C ASP A 28 -0.22 7.64 24.37
N THR A 29 -0.65 7.88 23.14
CA THR A 29 -0.52 9.17 22.44
C THR A 29 -1.87 9.75 21.99
N GLY A 30 -2.96 9.27 22.58
CA GLY A 30 -4.30 9.87 22.46
C GLY A 30 -5.42 8.89 22.15
N LEU A 31 -5.12 7.68 21.65
CA LEU A 31 -6.18 6.73 21.25
C LEU A 31 -7.01 6.25 22.45
N ARG A 32 -6.39 6.07 23.63
CA ARG A 32 -7.12 5.75 24.88
C ARG A 32 -7.98 6.90 25.38
N ASP A 33 -7.63 8.15 25.05
CA ASP A 33 -8.48 9.30 25.40
C ASP A 33 -9.70 9.35 24.48
N VAL A 34 -9.52 9.10 23.18
CA VAL A 34 -10.63 8.94 22.22
C VAL A 34 -11.56 7.81 22.65
N GLN A 35 -11.01 6.66 23.04
CA GLN A 35 -11.78 5.54 23.59
C GLN A 35 -12.61 5.97 24.80
N ARG A 36 -11.98 6.60 25.80
CA ARG A 36 -12.67 7.04 27.03
C ARG A 36 -13.81 8.03 26.73
N LEU A 37 -13.59 8.96 25.80
CA LEU A 37 -14.62 9.92 25.38
C LEU A 37 -15.79 9.21 24.68
N ALA A 38 -15.49 8.29 23.78
CA ALA A 38 -16.52 7.51 23.07
C ALA A 38 -17.33 6.62 24.03
N GLU A 39 -16.67 5.97 24.98
CA GLU A 39 -17.31 5.12 26.01
C GLU A 39 -18.16 5.93 26.98
N ALA A 40 -17.74 7.14 27.35
CA ALA A 40 -18.53 8.03 28.19
C ALA A 40 -19.80 8.52 27.50
N GLY A 41 -19.76 8.72 26.17
CA GLY A 41 -20.91 9.15 25.38
C GLY A 41 -21.44 10.55 25.70
N ASP A 42 -20.76 11.29 26.57
CA ASP A 42 -21.15 12.64 27.02
C ASP A 42 -20.59 13.70 26.08
N PHE A 43 -21.22 13.81 24.91
CA PHE A 43 -20.85 14.82 23.91
C PHE A 43 -21.72 16.08 24.08
N PRO A 44 -21.11 17.28 24.12
CA PRO A 44 -21.88 18.52 24.18
C PRO A 44 -22.74 18.69 22.92
N PRO A 45 -23.88 19.41 23.01
CA PRO A 45 -24.67 19.76 21.84
C PRO A 45 -23.82 20.43 20.78
N VAL A 46 -24.07 20.10 19.51
CA VAL A 46 -23.34 20.68 18.37
C VAL A 46 -23.60 22.19 18.32
N ASN A 47 -22.53 22.99 18.35
CA ASN A 47 -22.61 24.41 18.07
C ASN A 47 -22.66 24.62 16.54
N GLU A 48 -23.85 24.89 16.00
CA GLU A 48 -24.07 25.10 14.56
C GLU A 48 -23.20 26.23 13.98
N ALA A 49 -22.90 27.28 14.77
CA ALA A 49 -22.05 28.39 14.32
C ALA A 49 -20.55 28.02 14.21
N ALA A 50 -20.13 26.91 14.83
CA ALA A 50 -18.75 26.40 14.82
C ALA A 50 -18.60 25.11 14.00
N ARG A 51 -19.62 24.72 13.23
CA ARG A 51 -19.59 23.50 12.42
C ARG A 51 -18.57 23.64 11.29
N GLY A 52 -17.72 22.62 11.13
CA GLY A 52 -16.81 22.53 10.00
C GLY A 52 -17.54 22.31 8.66
N SER A 53 -16.77 22.31 7.57
CA SER A 53 -17.27 21.96 6.24
C SER A 53 -16.70 20.63 5.74
N TYR A 54 -17.38 20.03 4.77
CA TYR A 54 -16.93 18.82 4.08
C TYR A 54 -16.57 19.16 2.64
N ARG A 55 -15.45 18.62 2.16
CA ARG A 55 -15.01 18.73 0.77
C ARG A 55 -14.44 17.40 0.32
N GLN A 56 -14.76 17.01 -0.90
CA GLN A 56 -14.15 15.86 -1.55
C GLN A 56 -12.94 16.32 -2.35
N ILE A 57 -11.78 15.71 -2.08
CA ILE A 57 -10.52 16.00 -2.76
C ILE A 57 -9.89 14.67 -3.13
N SER A 58 -9.42 14.56 -4.37
CA SER A 58 -8.52 13.48 -4.77
C SER A 58 -7.08 13.99 -4.70
N LEU A 59 -6.21 13.24 -4.04
CA LEU A 59 -4.77 13.52 -3.98
C LEU A 59 -3.96 12.57 -4.88
N ARG A 60 -4.63 11.79 -5.73
CA ARG A 60 -3.98 10.71 -6.49
C ARG A 60 -2.84 11.22 -7.36
N ASP A 61 -3.04 12.28 -8.13
CA ASP A 61 -1.99 12.78 -9.04
C ASP A 61 -0.75 13.26 -8.28
N ALA A 62 -0.95 14.06 -7.23
CA ALA A 62 0.14 14.52 -6.36
C ALA A 62 0.86 13.35 -5.66
N TYR A 63 0.12 12.31 -5.29
CA TYR A 63 0.68 11.08 -4.72
C TYR A 63 1.51 10.31 -5.75
N ILE A 64 1.04 10.14 -6.99
CA ILE A 64 1.81 9.50 -8.07
C ILE A 64 3.07 10.31 -8.40
N ASP A 65 2.98 11.64 -8.43
CA ASP A 65 4.14 12.51 -8.63
C ASP A 65 5.20 12.30 -7.53
N HIS A 66 4.77 12.20 -6.27
CA HIS A 66 5.66 11.88 -5.15
C HIS A 66 6.31 10.51 -5.29
N LEU A 67 5.54 9.47 -5.65
CA LEU A 67 6.07 8.11 -5.83
C LEU A 67 7.14 8.05 -6.93
N LEU A 68 6.91 8.72 -8.06
CA LEU A 68 7.88 8.76 -9.16
C LEU A 68 9.13 9.57 -8.81
N GLY A 69 9.05 10.49 -7.84
CA GLY A 69 10.21 11.20 -7.31
C GLY A 69 11.27 10.29 -6.67
N TYR A 70 10.91 9.04 -6.30
CA TYR A 70 11.87 8.08 -5.78
C TYR A 70 12.74 7.44 -6.87
N ILE A 71 12.40 7.52 -8.15
CA ILE A 71 13.12 6.82 -9.22
C ILE A 71 13.53 7.77 -10.35
N SER A 72 14.59 7.40 -11.07
CA SER A 72 14.90 8.01 -12.37
C SER A 72 14.34 7.10 -13.46
N VAL A 73 13.31 7.55 -14.18
CA VAL A 73 12.68 6.75 -15.26
C VAL A 73 13.67 6.35 -16.34
N ASN A 74 14.68 7.18 -16.61
CA ASN A 74 15.74 6.89 -17.58
C ASN A 74 16.63 5.71 -17.19
N ASN A 75 16.62 5.30 -15.92
CA ASN A 75 17.39 4.15 -15.44
C ASN A 75 16.61 2.83 -15.59
N LEU A 76 15.34 2.89 -15.98
CA LEU A 76 14.51 1.69 -16.15
C LEU A 76 14.90 0.97 -17.45
N THR A 77 15.20 -0.32 -17.32
CA THR A 77 15.35 -1.23 -18.45
C THR A 77 14.00 -1.87 -18.79
N PRO A 78 13.87 -2.52 -19.96
CA PRO A 78 12.75 -3.41 -20.24
C PRO A 78 12.48 -4.35 -19.05
N LEU A 79 11.32 -4.20 -18.42
CA LEU A 79 10.87 -5.00 -17.28
C LEU A 79 9.41 -5.41 -17.48
N LYS A 80 9.08 -6.64 -17.15
CA LYS A 80 7.72 -7.16 -17.07
C LYS A 80 7.39 -7.48 -15.62
N LEU A 81 6.42 -6.78 -15.06
CA LEU A 81 6.07 -6.85 -13.64
C LEU A 81 4.66 -7.38 -13.45
N VAL A 82 4.50 -8.39 -12.61
CA VAL A 82 3.18 -8.83 -12.16
C VAL A 82 2.74 -8.01 -10.95
N PHE A 83 1.53 -7.47 -10.99
CA PHE A 83 0.89 -6.79 -9.86
C PHE A 83 -0.38 -7.54 -9.47
N ASN A 84 -0.48 -7.91 -8.20
CA ASN A 84 -1.67 -8.51 -7.60
C ASN A 84 -2.23 -7.57 -6.53
N ALA A 85 -3.33 -6.87 -6.85
CA ALA A 85 -4.01 -6.01 -5.88
C ALA A 85 -4.94 -6.78 -4.94
N GLY A 86 -5.20 -8.06 -5.19
CA GLY A 86 -6.06 -8.93 -4.38
C GLY A 86 -7.47 -8.38 -4.17
N ASN A 87 -8.01 -7.67 -5.16
CA ASN A 87 -9.27 -6.93 -5.11
C ASN A 87 -9.33 -5.83 -4.03
N GLY A 88 -8.19 -5.49 -3.43
CA GLY A 88 -8.04 -4.39 -2.48
C GLY A 88 -7.90 -3.02 -3.16
N ALA A 89 -7.43 -2.06 -2.38
CA ALA A 89 -7.38 -0.65 -2.80
C ALA A 89 -6.14 -0.28 -3.64
N ALA A 90 -5.20 -1.21 -3.88
CA ALA A 90 -3.97 -0.93 -4.65
C ALA A 90 -4.22 -0.67 -6.15
N GLY A 91 -5.23 -1.31 -6.74
CA GLY A 91 -5.44 -1.33 -8.20
C GLY A 91 -5.50 0.05 -8.86
N PRO A 92 -6.32 0.99 -8.35
CA PRO A 92 -6.39 2.35 -8.89
C PRO A 92 -5.07 3.13 -8.83
N VAL A 93 -4.17 2.80 -7.89
CA VAL A 93 -2.82 3.39 -7.81
C VAL A 93 -1.91 2.73 -8.85
N ILE A 94 -1.95 1.40 -8.98
CA ILE A 94 -1.19 0.65 -9.99
C ILE A 94 -1.51 1.16 -11.40
N ASP A 95 -2.79 1.33 -11.72
CA ASP A 95 -3.24 1.85 -13.02
C ASP A 95 -2.71 3.28 -13.28
N ALA A 96 -2.70 4.14 -12.25
CA ALA A 96 -2.22 5.51 -12.38
C ALA A 96 -0.70 5.58 -12.55
N ILE A 97 0.06 4.69 -11.89
CA ILE A 97 1.51 4.55 -12.10
C ILE A 97 1.78 4.07 -13.52
N GLU A 98 1.08 3.04 -14.00
CA GLU A 98 1.24 2.50 -15.35
C GLU A 98 1.02 3.57 -16.42
N VAL A 99 -0.07 4.34 -16.30
CA VAL A 99 -0.37 5.46 -17.20
C VAL A 99 0.77 6.48 -17.20
N ARG A 100 1.31 6.83 -16.03
CA ARG A 100 2.36 7.84 -15.92
C ARG A 100 3.69 7.35 -16.47
N LEU A 101 4.08 6.11 -16.20
CA LEU A 101 5.28 5.49 -16.76
C LEU A 101 5.21 5.38 -18.28
N LYS A 102 4.05 4.98 -18.83
CA LYS A 102 3.83 4.93 -20.28
C LYS A 102 3.94 6.32 -20.93
N ALA A 103 3.38 7.36 -20.29
CA ALA A 103 3.49 8.74 -20.77
C ALA A 103 4.94 9.25 -20.78
N LEU A 104 5.79 8.73 -19.90
CA LEU A 104 7.22 9.03 -19.83
C LEU A 104 8.08 8.13 -20.74
N GLY A 105 7.48 7.21 -21.50
CA GLY A 105 8.19 6.28 -22.37
C GLY A 105 9.01 5.22 -21.62
N ALA A 106 8.67 4.95 -20.35
CA ALA A 106 9.34 3.92 -19.56
C ALA A 106 9.10 2.53 -20.19
N PRO A 107 10.15 1.70 -20.35
CA PRO A 107 10.01 0.38 -20.96
C PRO A 107 9.52 -0.66 -19.94
N VAL A 108 8.40 -0.41 -19.25
CA VAL A 108 7.87 -1.35 -18.25
C VAL A 108 6.48 -1.84 -18.66
N GLU A 109 6.31 -3.16 -18.68
CA GLU A 109 5.05 -3.85 -18.96
C GLU A 109 4.44 -4.32 -17.63
N PHE A 110 3.15 -4.03 -17.44
CA PHE A 110 2.41 -4.43 -16.24
C PHE A 110 1.46 -5.58 -16.59
N ILE A 111 1.58 -6.67 -15.84
CA ILE A 111 0.63 -7.78 -15.84
C ILE A 111 -0.21 -7.68 -14.56
N LYS A 112 -1.48 -7.34 -14.68
CA LYS A 112 -2.32 -7.04 -13.51
C LYS A 112 -3.32 -8.17 -13.26
N ILE A 113 -3.27 -8.76 -12.07
CA ILE A 113 -4.22 -9.76 -11.60
C ILE A 113 -5.00 -9.22 -10.40
N HIS A 114 -6.27 -9.62 -10.28
CA HIS A 114 -7.17 -9.19 -9.19
C HIS A 114 -7.17 -7.67 -8.96
N ASN A 115 -7.05 -6.89 -10.04
CA ASN A 115 -6.75 -5.44 -9.97
C ASN A 115 -7.98 -4.58 -9.65
N THR A 116 -9.17 -5.01 -10.05
CA THR A 116 -10.41 -4.27 -9.81
C THR A 116 -10.79 -4.36 -8.32
N PRO A 117 -10.96 -3.22 -7.61
CA PRO A 117 -11.42 -3.24 -6.24
C PRO A 117 -12.79 -3.89 -6.12
N ASP A 118 -12.91 -4.89 -5.25
CA ASP A 118 -14.15 -5.60 -4.95
C ASP A 118 -14.14 -6.04 -3.49
N GLY A 119 -14.90 -5.33 -2.66
CA GLY A 119 -14.99 -5.59 -1.22
C GLY A 119 -15.71 -6.89 -0.85
N THR A 120 -16.24 -7.64 -1.82
CA THR A 120 -16.69 -9.03 -1.60
C THR A 120 -15.54 -10.04 -1.62
N PHE A 121 -14.35 -9.61 -2.07
CA PHE A 121 -13.13 -10.40 -2.18
C PHE A 121 -13.35 -11.76 -2.86
N PRO A 122 -13.73 -11.78 -4.16
CA PRO A 122 -14.07 -13.01 -4.88
C PRO A 122 -12.90 -14.00 -4.97
N ASN A 123 -11.67 -13.54 -4.78
CA ASN A 123 -10.45 -14.35 -4.77
C ASN A 123 -9.86 -14.55 -3.36
N GLY A 124 -10.65 -14.26 -2.31
CA GLY A 124 -10.21 -14.30 -0.91
C GLY A 124 -9.65 -12.96 -0.42
N ILE A 125 -9.63 -12.80 0.91
CA ILE A 125 -9.12 -11.58 1.56
C ILE A 125 -7.63 -11.43 1.23
N PRO A 126 -7.17 -10.26 0.76
CA PRO A 126 -5.78 -10.04 0.37
C PRO A 126 -4.85 -10.09 1.59
N ASN A 127 -4.24 -11.25 1.81
CA ASN A 127 -3.21 -11.44 2.82
C ASN A 127 -2.06 -12.31 2.30
N PRO A 128 -1.14 -11.77 1.48
CA PRO A 128 -0.04 -12.55 0.89
C PRO A 128 0.98 -13.10 1.90
N LEU A 129 0.87 -12.77 3.20
CA LEU A 129 1.60 -13.48 4.26
C LEU A 129 1.17 -14.95 4.38
N LEU A 130 -0.08 -15.27 4.03
CA LEU A 130 -0.59 -16.62 4.05
C LEU A 130 -0.15 -17.37 2.78
N PRO A 131 0.52 -18.53 2.88
CA PRO A 131 1.00 -19.28 1.72
C PRO A 131 -0.08 -19.55 0.65
N GLU A 132 -1.32 -19.80 1.06
CA GLU A 132 -2.47 -20.02 0.19
C GLU A 132 -2.84 -18.79 -0.66
N CYS A 133 -2.56 -17.57 -0.19
CA CYS A 133 -2.82 -16.32 -0.93
C CYS A 133 -1.70 -15.95 -1.91
N ARG A 134 -0.61 -16.72 -1.96
CA ARG A 134 0.58 -16.44 -2.79
C ARG A 134 0.51 -17.09 -4.18
N ASP A 135 -0.33 -18.11 -4.32
CA ASP A 135 -0.29 -19.05 -5.44
C ASP A 135 -0.62 -18.37 -6.78
N ASP A 136 -1.55 -17.43 -6.79
CA ASP A 136 -1.96 -16.70 -7.99
C ASP A 136 -0.85 -15.77 -8.52
N THR A 137 -0.18 -15.03 -7.62
CA THR A 137 0.96 -14.19 -8.01
C THR A 137 2.10 -15.05 -8.56
N ARG A 138 2.42 -16.17 -7.88
CA ARG A 138 3.43 -17.12 -8.37
C ARG A 138 3.10 -17.63 -9.77
N LYS A 139 1.86 -18.09 -9.99
CA LYS A 139 1.41 -18.62 -11.29
C LYS A 139 1.53 -17.56 -12.38
N ALA A 140 1.05 -16.35 -12.13
CA ALA A 140 1.13 -15.26 -13.09
C ALA A 140 2.59 -14.90 -13.45
N VAL A 141 3.50 -14.88 -12.47
CA VAL A 141 4.93 -14.64 -12.75
C VAL A 141 5.49 -15.69 -13.71
N ILE A 142 5.24 -16.97 -13.43
CA ILE A 142 5.75 -18.08 -14.25
C ILE A 142 5.09 -18.09 -15.63
N GLU A 143 3.77 -17.93 -15.70
CA GLU A 143 2.98 -17.95 -16.94
C GLU A 143 3.42 -16.85 -17.91
N HIS A 144 3.65 -15.65 -17.40
CA HIS A 144 4.01 -14.49 -18.22
C HIS A 144 5.51 -14.33 -18.43
N GLY A 145 6.34 -15.14 -17.75
CA GLY A 145 7.79 -14.97 -17.70
C GLY A 145 8.15 -13.55 -17.24
N ALA A 146 7.55 -13.13 -16.12
CA ALA A 146 7.76 -11.81 -15.54
C ALA A 146 9.06 -11.76 -14.73
N ASP A 147 9.71 -10.60 -14.69
CA ASP A 147 10.95 -10.37 -13.96
C ASP A 147 10.74 -10.35 -12.45
N MET A 148 9.55 -9.93 -12.00
CA MET A 148 9.17 -9.89 -10.58
C MET A 148 7.65 -9.85 -10.43
N GLY A 149 7.14 -10.39 -9.31
CA GLY A 149 5.77 -10.21 -8.85
C GLY A 149 5.69 -9.33 -7.61
N ILE A 150 4.64 -8.51 -7.54
CA ILE A 150 4.30 -7.65 -6.40
C ILE A 150 2.85 -7.91 -6.01
N ALA A 151 2.62 -8.32 -4.77
CA ALA A 151 1.28 -8.42 -4.19
C ALA A 151 1.10 -7.41 -3.05
N PHE A 152 -0.15 -7.04 -2.76
CA PHE A 152 -0.50 -6.10 -1.68
C PHE A 152 -1.54 -6.72 -0.74
N ASP A 153 -1.62 -6.19 0.48
CA ASP A 153 -2.79 -6.38 1.32
C ASP A 153 -3.93 -5.40 0.98
N GLY A 154 -5.06 -5.49 1.68
CA GLY A 154 -6.31 -4.82 1.29
C GLY A 154 -6.22 -3.30 1.22
N ASP A 155 -5.45 -2.67 2.11
CA ASP A 155 -5.19 -1.23 2.13
C ASP A 155 -3.77 -0.84 1.68
N PHE A 156 -3.04 -1.81 1.11
CA PHE A 156 -1.79 -1.64 0.36
C PHE A 156 -0.65 -0.89 1.08
N ASP A 157 -0.69 -0.83 2.42
CA ASP A 157 0.44 -0.34 3.21
C ASP A 157 1.54 -1.40 3.38
N ARG A 158 1.26 -2.65 2.98
CA ARG A 158 2.24 -3.73 2.85
C ARG A 158 2.31 -4.22 1.40
N CYS A 159 3.53 -4.47 0.93
CA CYS A 159 3.79 -5.14 -0.33
C CYS A 159 4.66 -6.39 -0.13
N PHE A 160 4.53 -7.33 -1.05
CA PHE A 160 5.14 -8.65 -1.00
C PHE A 160 5.75 -8.98 -2.34
N LEU A 161 7.02 -9.39 -2.35
CA LEU A 161 7.80 -9.57 -3.57
C LEU A 161 7.98 -11.05 -3.91
N PHE A 162 7.99 -11.32 -5.21
CA PHE A 162 8.20 -12.64 -5.80
C PHE A 162 9.29 -12.53 -6.87
N ASP A 163 10.28 -13.42 -6.86
CA ASP A 163 11.31 -13.47 -7.89
C ASP A 163 10.78 -14.00 -9.23
N GLU A 164 11.63 -14.04 -10.26
CA GLU A 164 11.29 -14.50 -11.61
C GLU A 164 10.89 -15.98 -11.70
N LYS A 165 11.24 -16.76 -10.66
CA LYS A 165 10.84 -18.16 -10.50
C LYS A 165 9.56 -18.29 -9.67
N GLY A 166 8.91 -17.17 -9.35
CA GLY A 166 7.71 -17.07 -8.54
C GLY A 166 7.92 -17.44 -7.07
N GLN A 167 9.16 -17.43 -6.57
CA GLN A 167 9.44 -17.67 -5.16
C GLN A 167 9.14 -16.41 -4.35
N PHE A 168 8.40 -16.58 -3.26
CA PHE A 168 8.14 -15.49 -2.32
C PHE A 168 9.44 -15.09 -1.62
N ILE A 169 9.73 -13.79 -1.60
CA ILE A 169 10.89 -13.24 -0.90
C ILE A 169 10.49 -12.85 0.51
N GLU A 170 11.18 -13.42 1.49
CA GLU A 170 10.96 -13.10 2.89
C GLU A 170 11.29 -11.63 3.18
N GLY A 171 10.39 -10.95 3.91
CA GLY A 171 10.47 -9.51 4.16
C GLY A 171 11.76 -9.06 4.83
N TYR A 172 12.43 -9.94 5.57
CA TYR A 172 13.73 -9.66 6.19
C TYR A 172 14.78 -9.20 5.16
N TYR A 173 14.87 -9.87 4.00
CA TYR A 173 15.84 -9.51 2.95
C TYR A 173 15.50 -8.17 2.28
N ILE A 174 14.22 -7.79 2.28
CA ILE A 174 13.74 -6.54 1.66
C ILE A 174 14.22 -5.32 2.45
N VAL A 175 14.36 -5.43 3.78
CA VAL A 175 14.89 -4.33 4.62
C VAL A 175 16.30 -3.95 4.17
N GLY A 176 17.20 -4.94 4.02
CA GLY A 176 18.57 -4.72 3.57
C GLY A 176 18.64 -4.16 2.14
N LEU A 177 17.84 -4.74 1.23
CA LEU A 177 17.77 -4.30 -0.17
C LEU A 177 17.33 -2.84 -0.30
N LEU A 178 16.26 -2.45 0.39
CA LEU A 178 15.78 -1.07 0.38
C LEU A 178 16.76 -0.12 1.07
N ALA A 179 17.38 -0.54 2.18
CA ALA A 179 18.39 0.25 2.86
C ALA A 179 19.56 0.60 1.92
N GLU A 180 20.07 -0.37 1.17
CA GLU A 180 21.12 -0.15 0.16
C GLU A 180 20.66 0.84 -0.92
N ALA A 181 19.49 0.62 -1.51
CA ALA A 181 18.93 1.49 -2.56
C ALA A 181 18.72 2.95 -2.10
N PHE A 182 18.38 3.17 -0.83
CA PHE A 182 18.27 4.51 -0.26
C PHE A 182 19.62 5.13 0.08
N LEU A 183 20.60 4.32 0.54
CA LEU A 183 21.95 4.79 0.84
C LEU A 183 22.74 5.19 -0.42
N GLU A 184 22.45 4.60 -1.58
CA GLU A 184 23.00 5.05 -2.86
C GLU A 184 22.59 6.50 -3.20
N LYS A 185 21.35 6.89 -2.84
CA LYS A 185 20.82 8.25 -3.07
C LYS A 185 21.18 9.20 -1.95
N HIS A 186 21.30 8.69 -0.73
CA HIS A 186 21.59 9.45 0.48
C HIS A 186 22.74 8.84 1.27
N PRO A 187 23.99 8.99 0.80
CA PRO A 187 25.16 8.39 1.47
C PRO A 187 25.26 8.82 2.93
N GLY A 188 25.44 7.85 3.83
CA GLY A 188 25.59 8.08 5.27
C GLY A 188 24.29 8.35 6.03
N ALA A 189 23.11 8.24 5.39
CA ALA A 189 21.84 8.30 6.08
C ALA A 189 21.69 7.19 7.12
N LYS A 190 20.95 7.46 8.21
CA LYS A 190 20.62 6.44 9.20
C LYS A 190 19.46 5.58 8.72
N ILE A 191 19.57 4.28 8.94
CA ILE A 191 18.51 3.30 8.68
C ILE A 191 17.98 2.79 10.02
N ILE A 192 16.66 2.75 10.17
CA ILE A 192 15.98 2.20 11.35
C ILE A 192 15.51 0.79 10.99
N HIS A 193 15.71 -0.17 11.89
CA HIS A 193 15.23 -1.54 11.76
C HIS A 193 14.74 -2.06 13.13
N ASP A 194 13.91 -3.10 13.11
CA ASP A 194 13.52 -3.84 14.32
C ASP A 194 14.62 -4.81 14.80
N PRO A 195 14.60 -5.25 16.08
CA PRO A 195 15.65 -6.07 16.69
C PRO A 195 15.77 -7.50 16.14
#